data_AF-A0A511AFK3-F1
#
_entry.id   AF-A0A511AFK3-F1
#
_cell.length_a   1.000
_cell.length_b   1.000
_cell.length_c   1.000
_cell.angle_alpha   90.00
_cell.angle_beta   90.00
_cell.angle_gamma   90.00
#
_symmetry.space_group_name_H-M   'P 1'
#
loop_
_entity.id
_entity.type
_entity.pdbx_description
1 polymer ?
#
loop_
_entity_poly.entity_id
_entity_poly.type
_entity_poly.pdbx_seq_one_letter_code
_entity_poly.pdbx_strand_id
1 'polypeptide(L)'
;MSAEDASSELRMLRAKAYGPGGGLSSDELTRLQELEGRLRLPSVAQPVSSAAAPQPPLNDPHREEIPDGEVLSQEEPRGEAPFADELFPRVAPRAEGETKRVERAERVETATPAPDPSTGSGTDPRRRRPAVVGAAAALLAVGLGVGWGIWGWDSHQFALAAAHGEERAELEASGDFDPGTVVPVAEQHGVVVWQADRSDGEELCVIVTSPDQTQHGCVTYEDLENSAWPSAGTLIPEGQEKAGSQLYAGLIPRPAGELVPFIQVWDQSDSSSWESQYSEEELAQLRELEAAGYEPGALSVLGYDGDTVVWSTWENSGLCLLVPTGGDIAEACANDFEETITLIISTAGGDTEYVVRQTDMRGPQLTIVRHPTAVTVDPETGDVIEFSVDEPMFDDLVIDDKTGDVEQ
;
A
#
# COMPACT_ATOMS: atom_id res chain seq x y z
N MET A 1 -15.06 -10.27 -35.52
CA MET A 1 -15.51 -9.62 -34.27
C MET A 1 -14.29 -8.90 -33.72
N SER A 2 -14.35 -7.57 -33.63
CA SER A 2 -13.23 -6.79 -33.09
C SER A 2 -13.05 -7.09 -31.59
N ALA A 3 -11.90 -6.75 -31.02
CA ALA A 3 -11.69 -6.87 -29.57
C ALA A 3 -12.68 -5.99 -28.78
N GLU A 4 -13.05 -4.84 -29.36
CA GLU A 4 -14.03 -3.92 -28.80
C GLU A 4 -15.44 -4.54 -28.78
N ASP A 5 -15.84 -5.22 -29.86
CA ASP A 5 -17.12 -5.94 -29.93
C ASP A 5 -17.22 -7.02 -28.83
N ALA A 6 -16.14 -7.78 -28.63
CA ALA A 6 -16.08 -8.84 -27.62
C ALA A 6 -16.18 -8.30 -26.18
N SER A 7 -15.56 -7.15 -25.90
CA SER A 7 -15.63 -6.49 -24.60
C SER A 7 -17.04 -5.94 -24.29
N SER A 8 -17.75 -5.46 -25.32
CA SER A 8 -19.12 -4.96 -25.21
C SER A 8 -20.11 -6.11 -24.98
N GLU A 9 -19.97 -7.20 -25.72
CA GLU A 9 -20.77 -8.42 -25.58
C GLU A 9 -20.61 -9.02 -24.16
N LEU A 10 -19.38 -9.06 -23.64
CA LEU A 10 -19.08 -9.52 -22.28
C LEU A 10 -19.79 -8.67 -21.21
N ARG A 11 -19.71 -7.34 -21.30
CA ARG A 11 -20.37 -6.43 -20.34
C ARG A 11 -21.89 -6.62 -20.32
N MET A 12 -22.50 -6.77 -21.50
CA MET A 12 -23.94 -7.04 -21.62
C MET A 12 -24.33 -8.38 -20.99
N LEU A 13 -23.57 -9.45 -21.27
CA LEU A 13 -23.85 -10.78 -20.72
C LEU A 13 -23.68 -10.82 -19.19
N ARG A 14 -22.67 -10.12 -18.63
CA ARG A 14 -22.48 -9.99 -17.18
C ARG A 14 -23.61 -9.18 -16.53
N ALA A 15 -24.00 -8.06 -17.12
CA ALA A 15 -25.13 -7.27 -16.64
C ALA A 15 -26.44 -8.08 -16.62
N LYS A 16 -26.65 -8.95 -17.63
CA LYS A 16 -27.80 -9.85 -17.70
C LYS A 16 -27.71 -11.03 -16.72
N ALA A 17 -26.51 -11.55 -16.48
CA ALA A 17 -26.27 -12.65 -15.54
C ALA A 17 -26.50 -12.24 -14.09
N TYR A 18 -25.98 -11.07 -13.71
CA TYR A 18 -25.92 -10.59 -12.32
C TYR A 18 -26.92 -9.49 -11.99
N GLY A 19 -27.71 -9.05 -12.98
CA GLY A 19 -28.75 -8.03 -12.78
C GLY A 19 -30.02 -8.56 -12.10
N PRO A 20 -30.91 -7.65 -11.66
CA PRO A 20 -32.19 -8.02 -11.07
C PRO A 20 -33.05 -8.85 -12.04
N GLY A 21 -33.38 -10.08 -11.66
CA GLY A 21 -34.07 -11.05 -12.53
C GLY A 21 -33.15 -11.98 -13.33
N GLY A 22 -31.86 -12.06 -12.95
CA GLY A 22 -30.80 -12.84 -13.57
C GLY A 22 -31.26 -14.18 -14.16
N GLY A 23 -31.17 -14.28 -15.48
CA GLY A 23 -31.58 -15.44 -16.26
C GLY A 23 -30.88 -15.42 -17.60
N LEU A 24 -29.73 -16.08 -17.68
CA LEU A 24 -29.10 -16.40 -18.95
C LEU A 24 -29.72 -17.69 -19.50
N SER A 25 -29.96 -17.73 -20.80
CA SER A 25 -30.18 -19.00 -21.49
C SER A 25 -28.90 -19.85 -21.49
N SER A 26 -29.01 -21.16 -21.72
CA SER A 26 -27.86 -22.09 -21.80
C SER A 26 -26.82 -21.63 -22.82
N ASP A 27 -27.28 -21.05 -23.93
CA ASP A 27 -26.45 -20.62 -25.04
C ASP A 27 -25.69 -19.34 -24.67
N GLU A 28 -26.36 -18.41 -23.98
CA GLU A 28 -25.74 -17.18 -23.47
C GLU A 28 -24.72 -17.47 -22.35
N LEU A 29 -24.97 -18.48 -21.52
CA LEU A 29 -24.04 -18.91 -20.47
C LEU A 29 -22.79 -19.54 -21.07
N THR A 30 -22.95 -20.40 -22.09
CA THR A 30 -21.84 -20.96 -22.86
C THR A 30 -21.02 -19.85 -23.54
N ARG A 31 -21.71 -18.84 -24.09
CA ARG A 31 -21.08 -17.69 -24.74
C ARG A 31 -20.31 -16.81 -23.75
N LEU A 32 -20.85 -16.58 -22.55
CA LEU A 32 -20.16 -15.87 -21.48
C LEU A 32 -18.87 -16.59 -21.07
N GLN A 33 -18.93 -17.90 -20.88
CA GLN A 33 -17.75 -18.72 -20.53
C GLN A 33 -16.67 -18.68 -21.62
N GLU A 34 -17.06 -18.70 -22.90
CA GLU A 34 -16.12 -18.58 -24.03
C GLU A 34 -15.40 -17.23 -24.02
N LEU A 35 -16.12 -16.13 -23.80
CA LEU A 35 -15.56 -14.78 -23.75
C LEU A 35 -14.66 -14.57 -22.53
N GLU A 36 -15.04 -15.09 -21.36
CA GLU A 36 -14.21 -15.05 -20.15
C GLU A 36 -12.95 -15.91 -20.27
N GLY A 37 -13.06 -17.08 -20.91
CA GLY A 37 -11.93 -17.96 -21.19
C GLY A 37 -10.90 -17.35 -22.15
N ARG A 38 -11.32 -16.46 -23.05
CA ARG A 38 -10.39 -15.72 -23.93
C ARG A 38 -9.65 -14.58 -23.23
N LEU A 39 -10.26 -13.98 -22.20
CA LEU A 39 -9.65 -12.91 -21.39
C LEU A 39 -8.68 -13.45 -20.34
N ARG A 40 -8.90 -14.68 -19.88
CA ARG A 40 -7.89 -15.45 -19.15
C ARG A 40 -6.82 -15.86 -20.14
N LEU A 41 -5.84 -14.98 -20.38
CA LEU A 41 -4.60 -15.35 -21.05
C LEU A 41 -4.09 -16.66 -20.43
N PRO A 42 -3.62 -17.63 -21.25
CA PRO A 42 -2.94 -18.79 -20.69
C PRO A 42 -1.73 -18.25 -19.94
N SER A 43 -1.80 -18.31 -18.61
CA SER A 43 -0.64 -18.17 -17.74
C SER A 43 0.38 -19.16 -18.25
N VAL A 44 1.39 -18.64 -18.94
CA VAL A 44 2.46 -19.44 -19.52
C VAL A 44 3.27 -19.98 -18.34
N ALA A 45 2.88 -21.14 -17.84
CA ALA A 45 3.80 -22.03 -17.16
C ALA A 45 4.79 -22.52 -18.23
N GLN A 46 5.86 -21.77 -18.47
CA GLN A 46 7.03 -22.34 -19.12
C GLN A 46 7.74 -23.22 -18.09
N PRO A 47 8.00 -24.50 -18.38
CA PRO A 47 8.98 -25.26 -17.63
C PRO A 47 10.36 -24.66 -17.92
N VAL A 48 11.04 -24.19 -16.87
CA VAL A 48 12.47 -23.88 -16.89
C VAL A 48 13.26 -25.15 -17.22
N SER A 49 13.51 -25.37 -18.51
CA SER A 49 14.43 -26.39 -18.98
C SER A 49 15.83 -25.80 -19.00
N SER A 50 16.61 -26.22 -18.01
CA SER A 50 18.04 -26.00 -17.89
C SER A 50 18.78 -26.55 -19.12
N ALA A 51 19.37 -25.66 -19.93
CA ALA A 51 20.38 -26.00 -20.92
C ALA A 51 21.25 -24.77 -21.20
N ALA A 52 22.47 -24.81 -20.69
CA ALA A 52 23.52 -23.84 -20.92
C ALA A 52 23.94 -23.82 -22.40
N ALA A 53 24.03 -22.62 -22.99
CA ALA A 53 24.75 -22.34 -24.22
C ALA A 53 25.39 -20.94 -24.14
N PRO A 54 26.51 -20.68 -24.84
CA PRO A 54 27.44 -19.60 -24.53
C PRO A 54 27.01 -18.25 -25.11
N GLN A 55 27.25 -17.16 -24.37
CA GLN A 55 27.01 -15.81 -24.84
C GLN A 55 28.12 -15.33 -25.81
N PRO A 56 27.78 -14.61 -26.90
CA PRO A 56 28.75 -13.88 -27.72
C PRO A 56 29.18 -12.56 -27.05
N PRO A 57 30.38 -12.03 -27.37
CA PRO A 57 30.97 -10.90 -26.66
C PRO A 57 30.30 -9.56 -26.97
N LEU A 58 30.34 -8.69 -25.96
CA LEU A 58 30.01 -7.27 -25.97
C LEU A 58 30.60 -6.53 -27.18
N ASN A 59 29.77 -5.72 -27.84
CA ASN A 59 30.22 -4.65 -28.72
C ASN A 59 29.94 -3.28 -28.07
N ASP A 60 30.96 -2.45 -28.19
CA ASP A 60 31.16 -1.06 -27.73
C ASP A 60 30.03 -0.09 -28.15
N PRO A 61 29.81 1.02 -27.40
CA PRO A 61 28.66 1.89 -27.54
C PRO A 61 28.80 2.87 -28.69
N HIS A 62 27.67 3.10 -29.36
CA HIS A 62 27.49 4.18 -30.31
C HIS A 62 27.55 5.54 -29.59
N ARG A 63 28.53 6.32 -30.01
CA ARG A 63 28.63 7.78 -29.94
C ARG A 63 27.36 8.43 -30.52
N GLU A 64 26.52 9.01 -29.65
CA GLU A 64 25.47 9.94 -30.06
C GLU A 64 26.04 11.36 -30.10
N GLU A 65 26.03 11.93 -31.30
CA GLU A 65 26.31 13.34 -31.57
C GLU A 65 25.10 14.19 -31.12
N ILE A 66 25.34 15.12 -30.20
CA ILE A 66 24.39 16.19 -29.84
C ILE A 66 24.49 17.27 -30.93
N PRO A 67 23.37 17.70 -31.56
CA PRO A 67 23.38 18.88 -32.40
C PRO A 67 23.20 20.15 -31.54
N ASP A 68 24.11 21.10 -31.74
CA ASP A 68 24.00 22.49 -31.31
C ASP A 68 22.86 23.23 -32.04
N GLY A 69 22.21 24.16 -31.32
CA GLY A 69 21.25 25.14 -31.85
C GLY A 69 19.88 25.04 -31.17
N GLU A 70 19.18 26.10 -30.78
CA GLU A 70 19.36 27.53 -31.00
C GLU A 70 18.39 28.23 -30.02
N VAL A 71 18.90 29.31 -29.43
CA VAL A 71 18.22 30.51 -28.90
C VAL A 71 16.72 30.67 -29.23
N LEU A 72 15.93 31.07 -28.22
CA LEU A 72 14.75 31.98 -28.17
C LEU A 72 13.99 31.62 -26.88
N SER A 73 13.41 32.47 -26.02
CA SER A 73 13.21 33.90 -25.93
C SER A 73 12.80 34.22 -24.48
N GLN A 74 13.09 35.46 -24.06
CA GLN A 74 12.47 36.13 -22.93
C GLN A 74 10.94 36.12 -23.01
N GLU A 75 10.26 35.88 -21.89
CA GLU A 75 9.05 36.66 -21.54
C GLU A 75 8.89 36.78 -20.01
N GLU A 76 8.44 37.96 -19.62
CA GLU A 76 8.45 38.60 -18.30
C GLU A 76 7.44 38.08 -17.27
N PRO A 77 7.58 38.50 -15.99
CA PRO A 77 6.75 38.05 -14.88
C PRO A 77 5.40 38.80 -14.79
N ARG A 78 4.35 38.04 -14.48
CA ARG A 78 3.06 38.52 -13.94
C ARG A 78 2.68 37.50 -12.86
N GLY A 79 2.27 37.82 -11.65
CA GLY A 79 1.88 39.08 -11.04
C GLY A 79 1.01 38.67 -9.83
N GLU A 80 1.38 39.14 -8.65
CA GLU A 80 0.58 39.03 -7.43
C GLU A 80 -0.84 39.57 -7.61
N ALA A 81 -1.83 38.83 -7.09
CA ALA A 81 -2.86 39.42 -6.26
C ALA A 81 -3.52 38.37 -5.34
N PRO A 82 -3.82 38.72 -4.08
CA PRO A 82 -4.41 37.85 -3.07
C PRO A 82 -5.94 37.97 -3.09
N PHE A 83 -6.67 36.90 -2.80
CA PHE A 83 -8.04 37.01 -2.28
C PHE A 83 -8.33 35.95 -1.23
N ALA A 84 -8.79 36.46 -0.10
CA ALA A 84 -9.19 35.76 1.09
C ALA A 84 -10.65 35.28 0.98
N ASP A 85 -10.96 34.28 1.81
CA ASP A 85 -12.14 34.24 2.68
C ASP A 85 -13.53 34.29 2.01
N GLU A 86 -14.22 33.15 1.95
CA GLU A 86 -15.62 33.08 2.37
C GLU A 86 -16.08 31.62 2.56
N LEU A 87 -16.08 31.21 3.82
CA LEU A 87 -16.94 30.19 4.40
C LEU A 87 -18.41 30.51 4.09
N PHE A 88 -19.23 29.54 3.66
CA PHE A 88 -20.56 29.22 4.24
C PHE A 88 -21.17 27.96 3.57
N PRO A 89 -21.76 27.03 4.35
CA PRO A 89 -22.38 25.81 3.84
C PRO A 89 -23.76 26.08 3.23
N ARG A 90 -24.04 25.46 2.08
CA ARG A 90 -25.39 25.41 1.50
C ARG A 90 -26.26 24.45 2.31
N VAL A 91 -27.10 25.02 3.16
CA VAL A 91 -28.26 24.35 3.75
C VAL A 91 -29.28 24.06 2.64
N ALA A 92 -29.49 22.78 2.32
CA ALA A 92 -30.59 22.36 1.47
C ALA A 92 -31.90 22.27 2.29
N PRO A 93 -33.03 22.78 1.78
CA PRO A 93 -34.31 22.71 2.47
C PRO A 93 -34.86 21.27 2.49
N ARG A 94 -35.15 20.80 3.71
CA ARG A 94 -35.93 19.61 4.05
C ARG A 94 -37.30 19.65 3.36
N ALA A 95 -37.51 18.78 2.38
CA ALA A 95 -38.82 18.53 1.80
C ALA A 95 -39.59 17.55 2.71
N GLU A 96 -40.52 18.10 3.49
CA GLU A 96 -41.61 17.34 4.09
C GLU A 96 -42.55 16.88 2.97
N GLY A 97 -42.58 15.57 2.73
CA GLY A 97 -43.36 14.95 1.65
C GLY A 97 -44.16 13.77 2.17
N GLU A 98 -45.26 14.10 2.84
CA GLU A 98 -46.59 13.48 2.71
C GLU A 98 -46.68 11.94 2.67
N THR A 99 -47.20 11.43 3.79
CA THR A 99 -47.73 10.09 3.97
C THR A 99 -48.77 9.72 2.91
N LYS A 100 -48.42 8.83 1.97
CA LYS A 100 -49.42 8.13 1.14
C LYS A 100 -49.54 6.67 1.57
N ARG A 101 -50.45 6.49 2.53
CA ARG A 101 -51.13 5.24 2.87
C ARG A 101 -51.72 4.64 1.58
N VAL A 102 -51.07 3.63 1.02
CA VAL A 102 -51.64 2.82 -0.05
C VAL A 102 -52.30 1.59 0.57
N GLU A 103 -53.60 1.56 0.36
CA GLU A 103 -54.54 0.49 0.58
C GLU A 103 -54.10 -0.88 0.04
N ARG A 104 -54.53 -1.91 0.78
CA ARG A 104 -55.15 -3.13 0.24
C ARG A 104 -54.23 -4.08 -0.53
N ALA A 105 -53.52 -4.92 0.23
CA ALA A 105 -53.17 -6.25 -0.23
C ALA A 105 -54.44 -7.13 -0.24
N GLU A 106 -54.87 -7.39 -1.46
CA GLU A 106 -55.90 -8.32 -1.88
C GLU A 106 -55.63 -9.72 -1.30
N ARG A 107 -56.63 -10.26 -0.59
CA ARG A 107 -56.69 -11.66 -0.20
C ARG A 107 -56.74 -12.49 -1.48
N VAL A 108 -55.63 -13.11 -1.86
CA VAL A 108 -55.60 -14.16 -2.88
C VAL A 108 -56.37 -15.36 -2.32
N GLU A 109 -57.63 -15.43 -2.69
CA GLU A 109 -58.50 -16.59 -2.51
C GLU A 109 -57.97 -17.71 -3.40
N THR A 110 -57.22 -18.63 -2.82
CA THR A 110 -56.81 -19.86 -3.52
C THR A 110 -58.06 -20.71 -3.71
N ALA A 111 -58.59 -20.67 -4.93
CA ALA A 111 -59.71 -21.50 -5.37
C ALA A 111 -59.41 -22.98 -5.06
N THR A 112 -60.15 -23.52 -4.11
CA THR A 112 -60.20 -24.94 -3.81
C THR A 112 -61.02 -25.62 -4.91
N PRO A 113 -60.49 -26.61 -5.64
CA PRO A 113 -61.32 -27.41 -6.53
C PRO A 113 -62.19 -28.34 -5.69
N ALA A 114 -63.50 -28.23 -5.87
CA ALA A 114 -64.49 -29.12 -5.29
C ALA A 114 -64.32 -30.55 -5.85
N PRO A 115 -64.25 -31.59 -5.01
CA PRO A 115 -64.39 -32.96 -5.47
C PRO A 115 -65.87 -33.38 -5.49
N ASP A 116 -66.29 -33.97 -6.61
CA ASP A 116 -67.60 -34.61 -6.78
C ASP A 116 -67.81 -35.76 -5.78
N PRO A 117 -69.04 -35.93 -5.24
CA PRO A 117 -69.37 -37.03 -4.35
C PRO A 117 -69.72 -38.28 -5.16
N SER A 118 -68.78 -39.24 -5.23
CA SER A 118 -69.10 -40.61 -5.60
C SER A 118 -69.07 -41.54 -4.38
N THR A 119 -70.24 -42.11 -4.15
CA THR A 119 -70.65 -43.19 -3.26
C THR A 119 -69.64 -44.35 -3.19
N GLY A 120 -69.24 -44.79 -1.98
CA GLY A 120 -68.53 -46.06 -1.86
C GLY A 120 -67.92 -46.39 -0.49
N SER A 121 -68.65 -47.16 0.31
CA SER A 121 -68.18 -48.14 1.31
C SER A 121 -67.29 -47.68 2.47
N GLY A 122 -67.85 -47.75 3.67
CA GLY A 122 -67.20 -47.46 4.94
C GLY A 122 -65.93 -48.25 5.19
N THR A 123 -64.90 -47.54 5.63
CA THR A 123 -63.83 -48.08 6.49
C THR A 123 -63.50 -47.06 7.59
N ASP A 124 -63.26 -47.61 8.77
CA ASP A 124 -63.22 -47.01 10.11
C ASP A 124 -62.19 -45.86 10.26
N PRO A 125 -62.59 -44.64 10.69
CA PRO A 125 -61.72 -43.44 10.63
C PRO A 125 -60.79 -43.25 11.84
N ARG A 126 -60.74 -44.16 12.82
CA ARG A 126 -60.00 -43.93 14.08
C ARG A 126 -58.53 -44.34 14.10
N ARG A 127 -58.01 -44.99 13.04
CA ARG A 127 -56.65 -45.59 13.06
C ARG A 127 -55.58 -44.89 12.22
N ARG A 128 -55.90 -43.82 11.47
CA ARG A 128 -54.97 -43.18 10.51
C ARG A 128 -54.41 -41.81 10.92
N ARG A 129 -54.71 -41.34 12.13
CA ARG A 129 -54.17 -40.07 12.66
C ARG A 129 -52.64 -40.02 12.89
N PRO A 130 -51.90 -41.11 13.22
CA PRO A 130 -50.46 -41.00 13.44
C PRO A 130 -49.64 -40.89 12.14
N ALA A 131 -50.17 -41.34 11.00
CA ALA A 131 -49.44 -41.33 9.73
C ALA A 131 -49.30 -39.91 9.13
N VAL A 132 -50.28 -39.04 9.33
CA VAL A 132 -50.26 -37.66 8.83
C VAL A 132 -49.30 -36.78 9.64
N VAL A 133 -49.21 -37.00 10.95
CA VAL A 133 -48.26 -36.29 11.83
C VAL A 133 -46.81 -36.69 11.51
N GLY A 134 -46.54 -37.96 11.24
CA GLY A 134 -45.22 -38.43 10.85
C GLY A 134 -44.72 -37.83 9.53
N ALA A 135 -45.60 -37.69 8.53
CA ALA A 135 -45.26 -37.10 7.24
C ALA A 135 -44.95 -35.58 7.34
N ALA A 136 -45.72 -34.85 8.15
CA ALA A 136 -45.46 -33.41 8.38
C ALA A 136 -44.14 -33.18 9.13
N ALA A 137 -43.82 -34.02 10.14
CA ALA A 137 -42.56 -33.95 10.85
C ALA A 137 -41.35 -34.27 9.95
N ALA A 138 -41.49 -35.24 9.04
CA ALA A 138 -40.44 -35.57 8.07
C ALA A 138 -40.21 -34.42 7.07
N LEU A 139 -41.27 -33.79 6.56
CA LEU A 139 -41.14 -32.63 5.68
C LEU A 139 -40.54 -31.40 6.38
N LEU A 140 -40.85 -31.18 7.66
CA LEU A 140 -40.21 -30.14 8.46
C LEU A 140 -38.73 -30.45 8.71
N ALA A 141 -38.36 -31.71 8.99
CA ALA A 141 -36.97 -32.10 9.17
C ALA A 141 -36.16 -31.95 7.88
N VAL A 142 -36.73 -32.30 6.73
CA VAL A 142 -36.09 -32.09 5.41
C VAL A 142 -36.04 -30.60 5.08
N GLY A 143 -37.10 -29.83 5.36
CA GLY A 143 -37.12 -28.39 5.17
C GLY A 143 -36.09 -27.67 6.05
N LEU A 144 -35.92 -28.08 7.30
CA LEU A 144 -34.87 -27.57 8.19
C LEU A 144 -33.47 -27.97 7.69
N GLY A 145 -33.29 -29.23 7.29
CA GLY A 145 -31.98 -29.72 6.82
C GLY A 145 -31.55 -29.06 5.51
N VAL A 146 -32.47 -28.87 4.57
CA VAL A 146 -32.20 -28.19 3.29
C VAL A 146 -32.07 -26.68 3.49
N GLY A 147 -32.88 -26.08 4.37
CA GLY A 147 -32.75 -24.67 4.76
C GLY A 147 -31.39 -24.35 5.36
N TRP A 148 -30.90 -25.20 6.28
CA TRP A 148 -29.56 -25.10 6.86
C TRP A 148 -28.43 -25.29 5.85
N GLY A 149 -28.61 -26.17 4.85
CA GLY A 149 -27.59 -26.44 3.84
C GLY A 149 -27.46 -25.35 2.78
N ILE A 150 -28.54 -24.62 2.48
CA ILE A 150 -28.54 -23.56 1.46
C ILE A 150 -28.22 -22.20 2.08
N TRP A 151 -28.71 -21.94 3.29
CA TRP A 151 -28.40 -20.72 4.06
C TRP A 151 -27.36 -21.07 5.10
N GLY A 152 -26.23 -21.59 4.64
CA GLY A 152 -25.08 -21.88 5.49
C GLY A 152 -24.69 -20.61 6.22
N TRP A 153 -25.28 -20.40 7.40
CA TRP A 153 -24.88 -19.38 8.32
C TRP A 153 -23.39 -19.61 8.54
N ASP A 154 -22.62 -18.56 8.33
CA ASP A 154 -21.19 -18.63 8.56
C ASP A 154 -20.99 -18.83 10.06
N SER A 155 -20.99 -20.10 10.48
CA SER A 155 -20.95 -20.50 11.88
C SER A 155 -19.72 -19.94 12.59
N HIS A 156 -18.69 -19.60 11.82
CA HIS A 156 -17.49 -18.92 12.28
C HIS A 156 -17.79 -17.47 12.68
N GLN A 157 -18.47 -16.70 11.83
CA GLN A 157 -18.89 -15.31 12.13
C GLN A 157 -19.79 -15.26 13.37
N PHE A 158 -20.75 -16.20 13.50
CA PHE A 158 -21.59 -16.27 14.70
C PHE A 158 -20.81 -16.65 15.95
N ALA A 159 -19.86 -17.59 15.84
CA ALA A 159 -19.02 -17.97 16.96
C ALA A 159 -18.14 -16.80 17.43
N LEU A 160 -17.54 -16.05 16.49
CA LEU A 160 -16.77 -14.84 16.77
C LEU A 160 -17.63 -13.75 17.42
N ALA A 161 -18.80 -13.47 16.84
CA ALA A 161 -19.74 -12.48 17.38
C ALA A 161 -20.21 -12.84 18.81
N ALA A 162 -20.38 -14.12 19.10
CA ALA A 162 -20.72 -14.59 20.44
C ALA A 162 -19.53 -14.53 21.41
N ALA A 163 -18.32 -14.82 20.94
CA ALA A 163 -17.10 -14.79 21.75
C ALA A 163 -16.75 -13.37 22.20
N HIS A 164 -16.93 -12.38 21.32
CA HIS A 164 -16.48 -11.00 21.53
C HIS A 164 -17.64 -10.01 21.77
N GLY A 165 -18.75 -10.49 22.34
CA GLY A 165 -19.97 -9.69 22.51
C GLY A 165 -19.82 -8.46 23.41
N GLU A 166 -18.96 -8.52 24.43
CA GLU A 166 -18.68 -7.40 25.34
C GLU A 166 -17.83 -6.32 24.65
N GLU A 167 -16.78 -6.74 23.96
CA GLU A 167 -15.90 -5.85 23.19
C GLU A 167 -16.64 -5.15 22.05
N ARG A 168 -17.53 -5.86 21.35
CA ARG A 168 -18.43 -5.25 20.36
C ARG A 168 -19.28 -4.13 20.98
N ALA A 169 -19.82 -4.36 22.18
CA ALA A 169 -20.64 -3.37 22.85
C ALA A 169 -19.83 -2.16 23.31
N GLU A 170 -18.55 -2.34 23.67
CA GLU A 170 -17.63 -1.25 23.99
C GLU A 170 -17.29 -0.41 22.74
N LEU A 171 -17.00 -1.06 21.61
CA LEU A 171 -16.79 -0.38 20.32
C LEU A 171 -18.03 0.41 19.89
N GLU A 172 -19.23 -0.16 20.01
CA GLU A 172 -20.48 0.56 19.72
C GLU A 172 -20.73 1.72 20.71
N ALA A 173 -20.32 1.56 21.97
CA ALA A 173 -20.48 2.58 23.00
C ALA A 173 -19.48 3.74 22.88
N SER A 174 -18.37 3.57 22.16
CA SER A 174 -17.42 4.67 21.91
C SER A 174 -18.05 5.80 21.09
N GLY A 175 -19.03 5.45 20.24
CA GLY A 175 -19.69 6.39 19.33
C GLY A 175 -18.88 6.73 18.08
N ASP A 176 -17.75 6.04 17.86
CA ASP A 176 -16.90 6.25 16.68
C ASP A 176 -17.44 5.53 15.43
N PHE A 177 -18.39 4.62 15.61
CA PHE A 177 -18.95 3.76 14.55
C PHE A 177 -20.47 3.76 14.58
N ASP A 178 -21.09 3.45 13.45
CA ASP A 178 -22.54 3.42 13.32
C ASP A 178 -23.14 2.27 14.17
N PRO A 179 -24.16 2.53 14.99
CA PRO A 179 -24.71 1.50 15.88
C PRO A 179 -25.23 0.27 15.13
N GLY A 180 -24.72 -0.91 15.51
CA GLY A 180 -25.13 -2.19 14.95
C GLY A 180 -24.41 -2.61 13.66
N THR A 181 -23.39 -1.85 13.22
CA THR A 181 -22.58 -2.19 12.03
C THR A 181 -21.27 -2.89 12.40
N VAL A 182 -20.88 -2.89 13.69
CA VAL A 182 -19.64 -3.52 14.17
C VAL A 182 -19.77 -5.05 14.16
N VAL A 183 -19.00 -5.72 13.31
CA VAL A 183 -19.03 -7.18 13.10
C VAL A 183 -17.61 -7.75 13.15
N PRO A 184 -17.32 -8.76 13.99
CA PRO A 184 -16.00 -9.40 14.01
C PRO A 184 -15.85 -10.31 12.80
N VAL A 185 -14.81 -10.08 12.00
CA VAL A 185 -14.58 -10.80 10.74
C VAL A 185 -13.50 -11.85 10.83
N ALA A 186 -12.53 -11.69 11.74
CA ALA A 186 -11.46 -12.66 11.98
C ALA A 186 -10.86 -12.51 13.37
N GLU A 187 -10.20 -13.56 13.85
CA GLU A 187 -9.36 -13.52 15.05
C GLU A 187 -8.07 -14.31 14.77
N GLN A 188 -6.92 -13.72 15.07
CA GLN A 188 -5.62 -14.37 14.91
C GLN A 188 -4.62 -13.83 15.92
N HIS A 189 -3.83 -14.72 16.54
CA HIS A 189 -2.80 -14.34 17.53
C HIS A 189 -3.33 -13.46 18.67
N GLY A 190 -4.54 -13.74 19.17
CA GLY A 190 -5.17 -12.96 20.25
C GLY A 190 -5.56 -11.53 19.85
N VAL A 191 -5.61 -11.25 18.54
CA VAL A 191 -6.06 -9.98 17.96
C VAL A 191 -7.35 -10.23 17.21
N VAL A 192 -8.37 -9.40 17.43
CA VAL A 192 -9.67 -9.47 16.76
C VAL A 192 -9.73 -8.39 15.68
N VAL A 193 -10.15 -8.79 14.49
CA VAL A 193 -10.38 -7.89 13.36
C VAL A 193 -11.87 -7.72 13.18
N TRP A 194 -12.31 -6.47 13.12
CA TRP A 194 -13.70 -6.07 12.94
C TRP A 194 -13.88 -5.27 11.68
N GLN A 195 -15.09 -5.34 11.14
CA GLN A 195 -15.63 -4.44 10.16
C GLN A 195 -16.68 -3.56 10.85
N ALA A 196 -16.72 -2.28 10.51
CA ALA A 196 -17.80 -1.38 10.91
C ALA A 196 -18.03 -0.32 9.84
N ASP A 197 -19.24 0.23 9.79
CA ASP A 197 -19.50 1.45 9.05
C ASP A 197 -19.38 2.67 9.99
N ARG A 198 -19.03 3.82 9.42
CA ARG A 198 -18.99 5.11 10.10
C ARG A 198 -19.64 6.17 9.21
N SER A 199 -20.07 7.27 9.85
CA SER A 199 -20.60 8.44 9.17
C SER A 199 -21.88 8.11 8.39
N ASP A 200 -22.83 7.44 9.05
CA ASP A 200 -24.12 7.03 8.46
C ASP A 200 -23.96 6.10 7.22
N GLY A 201 -22.93 5.25 7.22
CA GLY A 201 -22.63 4.31 6.13
C GLY A 201 -21.82 4.88 4.98
N GLU A 202 -21.23 6.08 5.13
CA GLU A 202 -20.39 6.69 4.09
C GLU A 202 -18.96 6.11 4.07
N GLU A 203 -18.48 5.62 5.21
CA GLU A 203 -17.14 5.06 5.37
C GLU A 203 -17.19 3.62 5.85
N LEU A 204 -16.34 2.78 5.26
CA LEU A 204 -16.05 1.42 5.70
C LEU A 204 -14.77 1.43 6.54
N CYS A 205 -14.85 0.92 7.75
CA CYS A 205 -13.75 0.86 8.71
C CYS A 205 -13.29 -0.58 8.96
N VAL A 206 -11.98 -0.75 9.12
CA VAL A 206 -11.37 -1.93 9.74
C VAL A 206 -10.88 -1.54 11.11
N ILE A 207 -11.25 -2.33 12.11
CA ILE A 207 -10.83 -2.15 13.50
C ILE A 207 -10.01 -3.36 13.89
N VAL A 208 -8.88 -3.13 14.54
CA VAL A 208 -8.01 -4.16 15.07
C VAL A 208 -7.90 -3.94 16.56
N THR A 209 -8.35 -4.91 17.34
CA THR A 209 -8.33 -4.85 18.80
C THR A 209 -7.42 -5.93 19.37
N SER A 210 -6.72 -5.55 20.42
CA SER A 210 -5.86 -6.40 21.25
C SER A 210 -6.08 -6.00 22.72
N PRO A 211 -5.62 -6.81 23.69
CA PRO A 211 -5.88 -6.54 25.11
C PRO A 211 -5.49 -5.13 25.59
N ASP A 212 -4.46 -4.54 24.98
CA ASP A 212 -3.88 -3.27 25.42
C ASP A 212 -4.15 -2.10 24.46
N GLN A 213 -4.63 -2.37 23.24
CA GLN A 213 -4.80 -1.32 22.22
C GLN A 213 -5.87 -1.65 21.18
N THR A 214 -6.54 -0.59 20.74
CA THR A 214 -7.50 -0.57 19.63
C THR A 214 -7.03 0.42 18.59
N GLN A 215 -6.94 -0.02 17.34
CA GLN A 215 -6.56 0.79 16.18
C GLN A 215 -7.62 0.62 15.10
N HIS A 216 -7.85 1.66 14.29
CA HIS A 216 -8.79 1.57 13.18
C HIS A 216 -8.33 2.41 11.98
N GLY A 217 -8.76 2.00 10.80
CA GLY A 217 -8.57 2.76 9.56
C GLY A 217 -9.83 2.66 8.71
N CYS A 218 -10.29 3.81 8.24
CA CYS A 218 -11.53 3.94 7.47
C CYS A 218 -11.23 4.49 6.07
N VAL A 219 -12.04 4.10 5.11
CA VAL A 219 -12.05 4.67 3.75
C VAL A 219 -13.49 4.90 3.33
N THR A 220 -13.72 5.85 2.41
CA THR A 220 -15.04 5.98 1.80
C THR A 220 -15.32 4.82 0.84
N TYR A 221 -16.58 4.52 0.57
CA TYR A 221 -16.92 3.52 -0.46
C TYR A 221 -16.47 3.96 -1.87
N GLU A 222 -16.37 5.27 -2.13
CA GLU A 222 -15.80 5.80 -3.39
C GLU A 222 -14.30 5.48 -3.49
N ASP A 223 -13.54 5.68 -2.42
CA ASP A 223 -12.11 5.35 -2.39
C ASP A 223 -11.87 3.84 -2.52
N LEU A 224 -12.76 3.03 -1.93
CA LEU A 224 -12.73 1.57 -2.04
C LEU A 224 -12.82 1.10 -3.50
N GLU A 225 -13.63 1.78 -4.32
CA GLU A 225 -13.72 1.53 -5.77
C GLU A 225 -12.45 1.99 -6.52
N ASN A 226 -11.77 3.02 -5.99
CA ASN A 226 -10.52 3.58 -6.54
C ASN A 226 -9.25 2.87 -6.06
N SER A 227 -9.37 1.65 -5.53
CA SER A 227 -8.25 0.80 -5.03
C SER A 227 -7.65 1.21 -3.69
N ALA A 228 -8.32 2.05 -2.89
CA ALA A 228 -8.01 2.14 -1.47
C ALA A 228 -8.63 0.95 -0.74
N TRP A 229 -8.01 0.46 0.33
CA TRP A 229 -8.63 -0.54 1.22
C TRP A 229 -8.49 -0.08 2.67
N PRO A 230 -9.55 -0.22 3.49
CA PRO A 230 -9.44 0.09 4.90
C PRO A 230 -8.49 -0.93 5.54
N SER A 231 -7.62 -0.41 6.39
CA SER A 231 -6.62 -1.23 7.07
C SER A 231 -6.18 -0.62 8.38
N ALA A 232 -5.80 -1.47 9.32
CA ALA A 232 -5.25 -1.08 10.60
C ALA A 232 -4.19 -2.08 11.03
N GLY A 233 -3.27 -1.63 11.89
CA GLY A 233 -2.18 -2.46 12.40
C GLY A 233 -2.07 -2.39 13.91
N THR A 234 -1.51 -3.44 14.50
CA THR A 234 -1.25 -3.56 15.94
C THR A 234 0.01 -4.39 16.17
N LEU A 235 0.54 -4.39 17.39
CA LEU A 235 1.51 -5.40 17.81
C LEU A 235 0.76 -6.64 18.31
N ILE A 236 1.34 -7.81 18.05
CA ILE A 236 0.83 -9.06 18.62
C ILE A 236 1.14 -9.08 20.12
N PRO A 237 0.13 -9.28 21.00
CA PRO A 237 0.31 -9.18 22.44
C PRO A 237 1.23 -10.27 23.00
N GLU A 238 1.81 -10.01 24.17
CA GLU A 238 2.67 -10.97 24.85
C GLU A 238 1.96 -12.31 25.12
N GLY A 239 2.72 -13.40 25.10
CA GLY A 239 2.19 -14.75 25.34
C GLY A 239 1.51 -15.41 24.13
N GLN A 240 1.39 -14.70 23.01
CA GLN A 240 0.93 -15.26 21.74
C GLN A 240 2.10 -15.75 20.88
N GLU A 241 1.80 -16.61 19.90
CA GLU A 241 2.75 -16.94 18.84
C GLU A 241 3.06 -15.66 18.04
N LYS A 242 4.35 -15.33 17.84
CA LYS A 242 4.83 -14.08 17.22
C LYS A 242 4.59 -12.80 18.03
N ALA A 243 4.55 -12.90 19.36
CA ALA A 243 4.52 -11.72 20.24
C ALA A 243 5.60 -10.70 19.85
N GLY A 244 5.21 -9.41 19.82
CA GLY A 244 6.09 -8.31 19.40
C GLY A 244 6.20 -8.09 17.88
N SER A 245 5.77 -9.04 17.06
CA SER A 245 5.64 -8.82 15.61
C SER A 245 4.48 -7.84 15.31
N GLN A 246 4.58 -7.12 14.19
CA GLN A 246 3.52 -6.25 13.71
C GLN A 246 2.47 -7.06 12.96
N LEU A 247 1.23 -6.98 13.39
CA LEU A 247 0.08 -7.51 12.68
C LEU A 247 -0.60 -6.36 11.93
N TYR A 248 -0.83 -6.55 10.64
CA TYR A 248 -1.56 -5.66 9.77
C TYR A 248 -2.78 -6.38 9.21
N ALA A 249 -3.96 -5.78 9.30
CA ALA A 249 -5.20 -6.35 8.80
C ALA A 249 -5.92 -5.33 7.91
N GLY A 250 -6.65 -5.84 6.90
CA GLY A 250 -7.49 -5.02 6.05
C GLY A 250 -8.62 -5.84 5.43
N LEU A 251 -9.53 -5.15 4.73
CA LEU A 251 -10.62 -5.79 3.98
C LEU A 251 -10.40 -5.60 2.49
N ILE A 252 -10.52 -6.68 1.71
CA ILE A 252 -10.42 -6.65 0.26
C ILE A 252 -11.73 -7.15 -0.35
N PRO A 253 -12.28 -6.47 -1.37
CA PRO A 253 -13.44 -6.97 -2.10
C PRO A 253 -13.07 -8.19 -2.94
N ARG A 254 -13.84 -9.27 -2.80
CA ARG A 254 -13.81 -10.40 -3.73
C ARG A 254 -14.53 -10.02 -5.04
N PRO A 255 -14.29 -10.75 -6.15
CA PRO A 255 -15.02 -10.54 -7.40
C PRO A 255 -16.55 -10.62 -7.28
N ALA A 256 -17.07 -11.27 -6.23
CA ALA A 256 -18.50 -11.35 -5.93
C ALA A 256 -19.05 -10.14 -5.13
N GLY A 257 -18.20 -9.15 -4.81
CA GLY A 257 -18.56 -7.96 -4.02
C GLY A 257 -18.46 -8.15 -2.50
N GLU A 258 -18.24 -9.37 -2.02
CA GLU A 258 -18.06 -9.63 -0.58
C GLU A 258 -16.67 -9.21 -0.12
N LEU A 259 -16.61 -8.48 0.99
CA LEU A 259 -15.36 -8.10 1.65
C LEU A 259 -14.82 -9.29 2.43
N VAL A 260 -13.54 -9.59 2.25
CA VAL A 260 -12.83 -10.60 3.04
C VAL A 260 -11.69 -9.96 3.81
N PRO A 261 -11.49 -10.35 5.09
CA PRO A 261 -10.32 -9.92 5.82
C PRO A 261 -9.07 -10.59 5.26
N PHE A 262 -7.98 -9.83 5.20
CA PHE A 262 -6.64 -10.38 5.09
C PHE A 262 -5.83 -9.91 6.29
N ILE A 263 -4.96 -10.80 6.78
CA ILE A 263 -4.07 -10.54 7.91
C ILE A 263 -2.66 -10.86 7.46
N GLN A 264 -1.73 -9.93 7.67
CA GLN A 264 -0.31 -10.08 7.44
C GLN A 264 0.41 -9.88 8.76
N VAL A 265 1.40 -10.72 9.04
CA VAL A 265 2.25 -10.59 10.22
C VAL A 265 3.67 -10.37 9.75
N TRP A 266 4.19 -9.19 10.05
CA TRP A 266 5.56 -8.78 9.82
C TRP A 266 6.33 -9.01 11.10
N ASP A 267 7.27 -9.94 11.03
CA ASP A 267 8.15 -10.15 12.17
C ASP A 267 9.08 -8.94 12.29
N GLN A 268 8.91 -8.17 13.37
CA GLN A 268 9.84 -7.10 13.71
C GLN A 268 11.08 -7.63 14.45
N SER A 269 10.99 -8.84 15.02
CA SER A 269 12.15 -9.51 15.64
C SER A 269 13.05 -10.19 14.59
N ASP A 270 12.45 -10.62 13.47
CA ASP A 270 13.11 -11.04 12.24
C ASP A 270 13.03 -9.96 11.14
N SER A 271 12.93 -8.67 11.49
CA SER A 271 13.57 -7.70 10.60
C SER A 271 15.01 -8.15 10.62
N SER A 272 15.44 -8.89 9.58
CA SER A 272 16.83 -9.16 9.29
C SER A 272 17.51 -7.87 9.68
N SER A 273 18.28 -7.91 10.77
CA SER A 273 18.67 -6.71 11.52
C SER A 273 19.04 -5.66 10.48
N TRP A 274 18.54 -4.43 10.52
CA TRP A 274 18.63 -3.49 9.39
C TRP A 274 20.04 -3.46 8.75
N GLU A 275 21.06 -3.78 9.55
CA GLU A 275 22.44 -4.08 9.18
C GLU A 275 22.64 -5.13 8.06
N SER A 276 21.84 -6.20 8.04
CA SER A 276 21.86 -7.28 7.03
C SER A 276 21.51 -6.82 5.61
N GLN A 277 20.92 -5.63 5.46
CA GLN A 277 20.68 -5.00 4.17
C GLN A 277 21.96 -4.35 3.62
N TYR A 278 22.99 -4.22 4.45
CA TYR A 278 24.22 -3.51 4.15
C TYR A 278 25.43 -4.45 4.13
N SER A 279 26.40 -4.14 3.27
CA SER A 279 27.71 -4.81 3.25
C SER A 279 28.53 -4.50 4.52
N GLU A 280 29.57 -5.27 4.81
CA GLU A 280 30.44 -4.99 5.97
C GLU A 280 31.13 -3.62 5.83
N GLU A 281 31.43 -3.21 4.59
CA GLU A 281 32.00 -1.91 4.24
C GLU A 281 31.01 -0.75 4.47
N GLU A 282 29.75 -0.91 4.04
CA GLU A 282 28.67 0.06 4.32
C GLU A 282 28.41 0.18 5.82
N LEU A 283 28.41 -0.93 6.56
CA LEU A 283 28.27 -0.94 8.01
C LEU A 283 29.41 -0.21 8.73
N ALA A 284 30.62 -0.20 8.17
CA ALA A 284 31.71 0.59 8.72
C ALA A 284 31.42 2.10 8.62
N GLN A 285 30.95 2.57 7.46
CA GLN A 285 30.57 3.98 7.24
C GLN A 285 29.33 4.37 8.06
N LEU A 286 28.36 3.46 8.22
CA LEU A 286 27.20 3.69 9.08
C LEU A 286 27.56 3.93 10.53
N ARG A 287 28.59 3.26 11.07
CA ARG A 287 29.07 3.53 12.44
C ARG A 287 29.70 4.93 12.57
N GLU A 288 30.26 5.47 11.49
CA GLU A 288 30.75 6.86 11.48
C GLU A 288 29.57 7.84 11.51
N LEU A 289 28.51 7.58 10.74
CA LEU A 289 27.27 8.36 10.78
C LEU A 289 26.57 8.24 12.15
N GLU A 290 26.53 7.04 12.74
CA GLU A 290 26.00 6.82 14.09
C GLU A 290 26.77 7.61 15.14
N ALA A 291 28.11 7.63 15.06
CA ALA A 291 28.95 8.42 15.94
C ALA A 291 28.72 9.94 15.81
N ALA A 292 28.22 10.39 14.65
CA ALA A 292 27.80 11.77 14.42
C ALA A 292 26.34 12.05 14.84
N GLY A 293 25.59 11.05 15.29
CA GLY A 293 24.24 11.18 15.85
C GLY A 293 23.10 10.77 14.91
N TYR A 294 23.39 10.21 13.73
CA TYR A 294 22.36 9.71 12.83
C TYR A 294 21.85 8.33 13.26
N GLU A 295 20.55 8.06 13.08
CA GLU A 295 19.95 6.76 13.39
C GLU A 295 20.19 5.78 12.22
N PRO A 296 21.01 4.72 12.39
CA PRO A 296 21.42 3.87 11.27
C PRO A 296 20.26 3.14 10.56
N GLY A 297 19.21 2.80 11.31
CA GLY A 297 18.00 2.18 10.76
C GLY A 297 17.15 3.11 9.88
N ALA A 298 17.37 4.43 9.95
CA ALA A 298 16.67 5.43 9.14
C ALA A 298 17.48 5.89 7.91
N LEU A 299 18.71 5.39 7.76
CA LEU A 299 19.58 5.69 6.63
C LEU A 299 19.31 4.69 5.49
N SER A 300 19.39 5.15 4.25
CA SER A 300 19.32 4.32 3.05
C SER A 300 20.42 4.70 2.06
N VAL A 301 20.98 3.73 1.34
CA VAL A 301 21.96 4.01 0.28
C VAL A 301 21.26 4.64 -0.92
N LEU A 302 21.70 5.83 -1.31
CA LEU A 302 21.24 6.51 -2.51
C LEU A 302 22.15 6.22 -3.72
N GLY A 303 23.43 5.98 -3.48
CA GLY A 303 24.40 5.59 -4.50
C GLY A 303 25.83 5.52 -3.96
N TYR A 304 26.79 5.42 -4.86
CA TYR A 304 28.21 5.27 -4.52
C TYR A 304 29.06 6.26 -5.32
N ASP A 305 29.97 6.97 -4.64
CA ASP A 305 31.06 7.72 -5.27
C ASP A 305 32.39 7.01 -5.03
N GLY A 306 32.73 6.08 -5.92
CA GLY A 306 33.84 5.16 -5.69
C GLY A 306 33.54 4.27 -4.47
N ASP A 307 34.39 4.35 -3.44
CA ASP A 307 34.22 3.61 -2.18
C ASP A 307 33.38 4.39 -1.13
N THR A 308 33.00 5.64 -1.43
CA THR A 308 32.19 6.46 -0.52
C THR A 308 30.72 6.21 -0.79
N VAL A 309 29.98 5.82 0.24
CA VAL A 309 28.54 5.62 0.13
C VAL A 309 27.83 6.97 0.30
N VAL A 310 26.94 7.28 -0.63
CA VAL A 310 26.08 8.45 -0.56
C VAL A 310 24.77 8.02 0.09
N TRP A 311 24.53 8.52 1.30
CA TRP A 311 23.39 8.14 2.12
C TRP A 311 22.26 9.15 1.98
N SER A 312 21.05 8.68 2.20
CA SER A 312 19.90 9.54 2.37
C SER A 312 19.12 9.18 3.62
N THR A 313 18.47 10.18 4.21
CA THR A 313 17.52 9.98 5.30
C THR A 313 16.32 10.89 5.13
N TRP A 314 15.22 10.49 5.76
CA TRP A 314 13.98 11.25 5.80
C TRP A 314 13.80 11.84 7.18
N GLU A 315 13.92 13.16 7.28
CA GLU A 315 13.59 13.89 8.50
C GLU A 315 12.24 14.58 8.34
N ASN A 316 11.71 15.15 9.45
CA ASN A 316 10.43 15.88 9.45
C ASN A 316 10.40 17.03 8.43
N SER A 317 11.58 17.45 7.96
CA SER A 317 11.83 18.50 6.99
C SER A 317 12.27 17.94 5.63
N GLY A 318 11.86 16.73 5.24
CA GLY A 318 12.10 16.19 3.90
C GLY A 318 13.35 15.32 3.76
N LEU A 319 13.93 15.29 2.55
CA LEU A 319 15.03 14.39 2.19
C LEU A 319 16.38 15.07 2.47
N CYS A 320 17.23 14.41 3.25
CA CYS A 320 18.60 14.83 3.51
C CYS A 320 19.59 13.88 2.82
N LEU A 321 20.62 14.46 2.21
CA LEU A 321 21.75 13.79 1.58
C LEU A 321 22.96 13.88 2.52
N LEU A 322 23.60 12.74 2.79
CA LEU A 322 24.76 12.64 3.68
C LEU A 322 25.92 11.97 2.94
N VAL A 323 27.08 12.61 2.93
CA VAL A 323 28.30 12.09 2.30
C VAL A 323 29.43 12.11 3.32
N PRO A 324 29.95 10.95 3.76
CA PRO A 324 31.15 10.89 4.59
C PRO A 324 32.38 11.43 3.84
N THR A 325 33.08 12.39 4.41
CA THR A 325 34.26 13.04 3.81
C THR A 325 35.42 13.09 4.79
N GLY A 326 36.30 12.07 4.76
CA GLY A 326 37.62 12.12 5.39
C GLY A 326 37.65 12.48 6.88
N GLY A 327 36.58 12.15 7.64
CA GLY A 327 36.45 12.42 9.08
C GLY A 327 35.32 13.39 9.45
N ASP A 328 34.73 14.07 8.47
CA ASP A 328 33.51 14.87 8.63
C ASP A 328 32.37 14.30 7.77
N ILE A 329 31.16 14.80 7.96
CA ILE A 329 29.98 14.45 7.16
C ILE A 329 29.46 15.71 6.49
N ALA A 330 29.42 15.71 5.16
CA ALA A 330 28.78 16.76 4.40
C ALA A 330 27.30 16.45 4.24
N GLU A 331 26.45 17.47 4.45
CA GLU A 331 25.00 17.32 4.48
C GLU A 331 24.31 18.40 3.63
N ALA A 332 23.25 18.01 2.91
CA ALA A 332 22.29 18.94 2.32
C ALA A 332 20.87 18.38 2.39
N CYS A 333 19.91 19.20 2.83
CA CYS A 333 18.51 18.80 2.95
C CYS A 333 17.60 19.67 2.07
N ALA A 334 16.50 19.09 1.58
CA ALA A 334 15.40 19.80 0.96
C ALA A 334 14.10 19.56 1.71
N ASN A 335 13.30 20.62 1.87
CA ASN A 335 12.04 20.59 2.62
C ASN A 335 10.84 20.09 1.82
N ASP A 336 10.96 20.07 0.50
CA ASP A 336 9.89 19.69 -0.41
C ASP A 336 10.35 18.56 -1.35
N PHE A 337 9.39 17.72 -1.74
CA PHE A 337 9.59 16.63 -2.70
C PHE A 337 9.91 17.15 -4.11
N GLU A 338 9.55 18.39 -4.45
CA GLU A 338 9.85 18.96 -5.78
C GLU A 338 11.23 19.62 -5.86
N GLU A 339 11.90 19.85 -4.73
CA GLU A 339 13.19 20.54 -4.69
C GLU A 339 14.34 19.61 -5.13
N THR A 340 15.23 20.15 -5.96
CA THR A 340 16.50 19.48 -6.29
C THR A 340 17.51 19.77 -5.18
N ILE A 341 18.04 18.72 -4.57
CA ILE A 341 19.11 18.85 -3.56
C ILE A 341 20.44 18.90 -4.30
N THR A 342 21.24 19.94 -4.06
CA THR A 342 22.60 20.04 -4.57
C THR A 342 23.56 20.19 -3.40
N LEU A 343 24.53 19.29 -3.29
CA LEU A 343 25.62 19.32 -2.32
C LEU A 343 26.95 19.39 -3.07
N ILE A 344 27.75 20.43 -2.82
CA ILE A 344 29.08 20.58 -3.43
C ILE A 344 30.14 20.37 -2.35
N ILE A 345 31.03 19.42 -2.59
CA ILE A 345 32.11 19.04 -1.68
C ILE A 345 33.44 19.29 -2.37
N SER A 346 34.28 20.14 -1.79
CA SER A 346 35.65 20.35 -2.27
C SER A 346 36.55 19.20 -1.81
N THR A 347 37.12 18.47 -2.76
CA THR A 347 38.09 17.38 -2.50
C THR A 347 39.45 17.73 -3.07
N ALA A 348 40.51 17.00 -2.67
CA ALA A 348 41.87 17.22 -3.17
C ALA A 348 42.01 17.07 -4.70
N GLY A 349 41.04 16.44 -5.38
CA GLY A 349 40.99 16.28 -6.84
C GLY A 349 40.04 17.21 -7.58
N GLY A 350 39.49 18.23 -6.91
CA GLY A 350 38.47 19.14 -7.44
C GLY A 350 37.16 19.10 -6.66
N ASP A 351 36.24 19.99 -7.04
CA ASP A 351 34.90 20.02 -6.44
C ASP A 351 34.07 18.86 -7.01
N THR A 352 33.46 18.07 -6.13
CA THR A 352 32.47 17.06 -6.51
C THR A 352 31.09 17.56 -6.11
N GLU A 353 30.21 17.66 -7.08
CA GLU A 353 28.82 18.09 -6.92
C GLU A 353 27.90 16.86 -6.98
N TYR A 354 27.12 16.68 -5.92
CA TYR A 354 26.10 15.66 -5.79
C TYR A 354 24.74 16.32 -6.00
N VAL A 355 24.05 15.94 -7.05
CA VAL A 355 22.72 16.45 -7.40
C VAL A 355 21.71 15.33 -7.23
N VAL A 356 20.76 15.49 -6.32
CA VAL A 356 19.66 14.55 -6.12
C VAL A 356 18.38 15.18 -6.62
N ARG A 357 17.75 14.50 -7.60
CA ARG A 357 16.46 14.91 -8.15
C ARG A 357 15.42 13.88 -7.76
N GLN A 358 14.39 14.32 -7.05
CA GLN A 358 13.18 13.54 -6.85
C GLN A 358 12.46 13.37 -8.18
N THR A 359 11.89 12.18 -8.38
CA THR A 359 11.08 11.88 -9.56
C THR A 359 9.79 11.20 -9.13
N ASP A 360 8.66 11.64 -9.68
CA ASP A 360 7.31 11.17 -9.29
C ASP A 360 7.15 9.66 -9.34
N MET A 361 7.90 8.97 -10.22
CA MET A 361 7.75 7.53 -10.46
C MET A 361 8.96 6.66 -10.08
N ARG A 362 10.13 7.23 -9.82
CA ARG A 362 11.36 6.44 -9.60
C ARG A 362 12.10 6.78 -8.31
N GLY A 363 11.51 7.64 -7.46
CA GLY A 363 12.14 8.12 -6.24
C GLY A 363 13.34 9.04 -6.53
N PRO A 364 14.22 9.25 -5.54
CA PRO A 364 15.37 10.14 -5.66
C PRO A 364 16.43 9.54 -6.60
N GLN A 365 16.93 10.35 -7.54
CA GLN A 365 18.00 9.99 -8.47
C GLN A 365 19.25 10.83 -8.18
N LEU A 366 20.34 10.16 -7.83
CA LEU A 366 21.65 10.77 -7.62
C LEU A 366 22.41 10.93 -8.93
N THR A 367 22.90 12.13 -9.18
CA THR A 367 23.87 12.46 -10.23
C THR A 367 25.12 13.03 -9.57
N ILE A 368 26.29 12.47 -9.90
CA ILE A 368 27.58 12.92 -9.36
C ILE A 368 28.36 13.60 -10.48
N VAL A 369 28.69 14.87 -10.31
CA VAL A 369 29.43 15.70 -11.25
C VAL A 369 30.79 16.04 -10.65
N ARG A 370 31.87 15.63 -11.32
CA ARG A 370 33.23 15.97 -10.90
C ARG A 370 33.71 17.16 -11.71
N HIS A 371 33.93 18.28 -11.04
CA HIS A 371 34.51 19.47 -11.65
C HIS A 371 36.03 19.31 -11.68
N PRO A 372 36.67 19.41 -12.86
CA PRO A 372 38.13 19.34 -12.92
C PRO A 372 38.70 20.51 -12.10
N THR A 373 39.66 20.23 -11.21
CA THR A 373 40.49 21.29 -10.62
C THR A 373 41.03 22.12 -11.77
N ALA A 374 40.73 23.43 -11.78
CA ALA A 374 41.10 24.31 -12.88
C ALA A 374 42.62 24.23 -13.10
N VAL A 375 43.02 23.49 -14.13
CA VAL A 375 44.41 23.38 -14.52
C VAL A 375 44.77 24.72 -15.11
N THR A 376 45.65 25.47 -14.43
CA THR A 376 46.14 26.73 -14.98
C THR A 376 47.09 26.37 -16.11
N VAL A 377 46.67 26.63 -17.35
CA VAL A 377 47.49 26.43 -18.54
C VAL A 377 48.24 27.73 -18.81
N ASP A 378 49.54 27.66 -19.04
CA ASP A 378 50.34 28.80 -19.43
C ASP A 378 49.85 29.31 -20.80
N PRO A 379 49.38 30.58 -20.89
CA PRO A 379 48.83 31.12 -22.12
C PRO A 379 49.87 31.29 -23.24
N GLU A 380 51.17 31.33 -22.94
CA GLU A 380 52.22 31.50 -23.95
C GLU A 380 52.71 30.16 -24.53
N THR A 381 52.77 29.12 -23.70
CA THR A 381 53.33 27.81 -24.09
C THR A 381 52.26 26.74 -24.35
N GLY A 382 51.07 26.90 -23.75
CA GLY A 382 50.04 25.86 -23.76
C GLY A 382 50.33 24.69 -22.82
N ASP A 383 51.40 24.78 -22.03
CA ASP A 383 51.79 23.75 -21.06
C ASP A 383 50.99 23.92 -19.76
N VAL A 384 50.66 22.79 -19.12
CA VAL A 384 50.04 22.78 -17.80
C VAL A 384 51.05 23.33 -16.80
N ILE A 385 50.70 24.42 -16.10
CA ILE A 385 51.50 24.93 -14.98
C ILE A 385 51.31 23.96 -13.82
N GLU A 386 52.17 22.95 -13.73
CA GLU A 386 52.33 22.21 -12.48
C GLU A 386 52.90 23.18 -11.43
N PHE A 387 52.06 23.59 -10.48
CA PHE A 387 52.55 24.27 -9.28
C PHE A 387 53.35 23.25 -8.47
N SER A 388 54.63 23.07 -8.80
CA SER A 388 55.57 22.54 -7.82
C SER A 388 55.59 23.55 -6.68
N VAL A 389 54.90 23.21 -5.58
CA VAL A 389 55.12 23.88 -4.31
C VAL A 389 56.58 23.58 -3.97
N ASP A 390 57.49 24.47 -4.36
CA ASP A 390 58.85 24.47 -3.85
C ASP A 390 58.71 24.48 -2.33
N GLU A 391 59.00 23.34 -1.70
CA GLU A 391 59.07 23.25 -0.25
C GLU A 391 59.91 24.42 0.23
N PRO A 392 59.42 25.26 1.17
CA PRO A 392 60.23 26.34 1.68
C PRO A 392 61.48 25.72 2.29
N MET A 393 62.63 25.93 1.66
CA MET A 393 63.94 25.58 2.19
C MET A 393 64.15 26.36 3.49
N PHE A 394 63.62 25.84 4.60
CA PHE A 394 63.94 26.25 5.97
C PHE A 394 65.25 25.59 6.38
N ASP A 395 66.33 25.82 5.63
CA ASP A 395 67.65 25.22 5.90
C ASP A 395 68.66 26.18 6.53
N ASP A 396 68.25 27.38 6.99
CA ASP A 396 69.20 28.41 7.44
C ASP A 396 68.84 29.15 8.75
N LEU A 397 68.30 28.42 9.74
CA LEU A 397 68.35 28.89 11.14
C LEU A 397 69.25 27.99 11.98
N VAL A 398 70.55 28.14 11.75
CA VAL A 398 71.60 27.75 12.69
C VAL A 398 71.44 28.61 13.95
N ILE A 399 70.91 28.01 15.02
CA ILE A 399 71.00 28.56 16.38
C ILE A 399 72.45 28.33 16.83
N ASP A 400 73.23 29.40 16.85
CA ASP A 400 74.59 29.43 17.39
C ASP A 400 74.52 29.38 18.93
N ASP A 401 74.60 28.17 19.48
CA ASP A 401 74.66 27.90 20.92
C ASP A 401 76.10 28.08 21.43
N LYS A 402 76.55 29.34 21.51
CA LYS A 402 77.69 29.73 22.34
C LYS A 402 77.46 31.11 22.92
N THR A 403 77.36 31.16 24.25
CA THR A 403 78.20 31.93 25.18
C THR A 403 77.36 32.39 26.36
N GLY A 404 77.66 31.92 27.57
CA GLY A 404 77.15 32.58 28.78
C GLY A 404 77.15 31.74 30.05
N ASP A 405 78.32 31.31 30.51
CA ASP A 405 78.57 31.19 31.96
C ASP A 405 78.17 32.50 32.67
N VAL A 406 77.64 32.39 33.90
CA VAL A 406 77.94 33.16 35.14
C VAL A 406 76.82 32.78 36.15
N GLU A 407 77.06 31.86 37.10
CA GLU A 407 77.65 32.08 38.44
C GLU A 407 76.58 32.33 39.54
N GLN A 408 76.65 31.45 40.56
CA GLN A 408 76.12 31.50 41.95
C GLN A 408 74.64 31.24 42.23
#